data_AF-A0A0Q9T709-F1
#
_entry.id   AF-A0A0Q9T709-F1
#
_cell.length_a   1.000
_cell.length_b   1.000
_cell.length_c   1.000
_cell.angle_alpha   90.00
_cell.angle_beta   90.00
_cell.angle_gamma   90.00
#
_symmetry.space_group_name_H-M   'P 1'
#
loop_
_entity.id
_entity.type
_entity.pdbx_description
1 polymer ?
#
loop_
_entity_poly.entity_id
_entity_poly.type
_entity_poly.pdbx_seq_one_letter_code
_entity_poly.pdbx_strand_id
1 'polypeptide(L)'
;MTTYLSIGELSSRTGVTPSTLRIWEERHGFPVPTRLESGHRRYAEGDAALVSEVARLRDAGMRLDAAIAATRSEAEHQAQVSPGPRPRSVHAHLLRQDPSLPVHRLTKRTLIGLSHAIEDEFCVRAHEGHLFGLFQRAQHFAPARARWRELALLASSTHVYADFPSGAHDEDDLHLITLGERSPLLREWAVVCDAVEAPIALTAWEVPGQVGVPELRRVFEATWTMVPRLVRDASRVCAAATDDADGPRLVELLTAAPASGDADPVLAAAFFNRAVAYLDRG
;
A
#
# COMPACT_ATOMS: atom_id res chain seq x y z
N MET A 1 -4.78 -27.13 0.60
CA MET A 1 -5.34 -28.13 -0.32
C MET A 1 -5.48 -27.45 -1.67
N THR A 2 -4.80 -27.91 -2.71
CA THR A 2 -4.90 -27.33 -4.05
C THR A 2 -6.22 -27.79 -4.67
N THR A 3 -7.21 -26.91 -4.70
CA THR A 3 -8.51 -27.22 -5.30
C THR A 3 -8.37 -27.20 -6.83
N TYR A 4 -8.80 -28.30 -7.46
CA TYR A 4 -8.80 -28.43 -8.92
C TYR A 4 -10.23 -28.37 -9.45
N LEU A 5 -10.40 -27.73 -10.60
CA LEU A 5 -11.66 -27.59 -11.31
C LEU A 5 -11.82 -28.66 -12.40
N SER A 6 -13.01 -29.23 -12.51
CA SER A 6 -13.44 -29.96 -13.70
C SER A 6 -13.69 -29.01 -14.87
N ILE A 7 -13.78 -29.54 -16.09
CA ILE A 7 -14.09 -28.72 -17.27
C ILE A 7 -15.48 -28.07 -17.18
N GLY A 8 -16.43 -28.71 -16.49
CA GLY A 8 -17.76 -28.16 -16.25
C GLY A 8 -17.70 -26.96 -15.31
N GLU A 9 -16.96 -27.07 -14.20
CA GLU A 9 -16.79 -25.98 -13.24
C GLU A 9 -16.02 -24.80 -13.84
N LEU A 10 -14.96 -25.08 -14.62
CA LEU A 10 -14.21 -24.06 -15.34
C LEU A 10 -15.12 -23.33 -16.34
N SER A 11 -15.98 -24.05 -17.05
CA SER A 11 -16.94 -23.47 -17.98
C SER A 11 -17.95 -22.56 -17.27
N SER A 12 -18.55 -23.04 -16.16
CA SER A 12 -19.51 -22.27 -15.38
C SER A 12 -18.92 -20.97 -14.83
N ARG A 13 -17.64 -20.97 -14.46
CA ARG A 13 -16.95 -19.79 -13.89
C ARG A 13 -16.51 -18.77 -14.92
N THR A 14 -16.19 -19.21 -16.13
CA THR A 14 -15.58 -18.36 -17.17
C THR A 14 -16.58 -17.94 -18.26
N GLY A 15 -17.73 -18.60 -18.32
CA GLY A 15 -18.70 -18.44 -19.41
C GLY A 15 -18.24 -19.04 -20.75
N VAL A 16 -17.04 -19.61 -20.81
CA VAL A 16 -16.51 -20.28 -22.01
C VAL A 16 -17.00 -21.72 -22.02
N THR A 17 -17.62 -22.15 -23.13
CA THR A 17 -18.22 -23.50 -23.21
C THR A 17 -17.17 -24.61 -23.14
N PRO A 18 -17.50 -25.82 -22.64
CA PRO A 18 -16.54 -26.92 -22.54
C PRO A 18 -15.98 -27.36 -23.91
N SER A 19 -16.76 -27.21 -24.99
CA SER A 19 -16.31 -27.47 -26.35
C SER A 19 -15.25 -26.47 -26.80
N THR A 20 -15.46 -25.18 -26.52
CA THR A 20 -14.50 -24.12 -26.86
C THR A 20 -13.19 -24.29 -26.09
N LEU A 21 -13.26 -24.62 -24.80
CA LEU A 21 -12.08 -24.89 -23.98
C LEU A 21 -11.24 -26.06 -24.52
N ARG A 22 -11.89 -27.13 -25.00
CA ARG A 22 -11.19 -28.27 -25.63
C ARG A 22 -10.51 -27.87 -26.94
N ILE A 23 -11.15 -27.05 -27.76
CA ILE A 23 -10.56 -26.56 -29.01
C ILE A 23 -9.35 -25.67 -28.72
N TRP A 24 -9.44 -24.80 -27.71
CA TRP A 24 -8.32 -23.96 -27.30
C TRP A 24 -7.15 -24.81 -26.78
N GLU A 25 -7.42 -25.84 -25.98
CA GLU A 25 -6.41 -26.79 -25.50
C GLU A 25 -5.72 -27.49 -26.67
N GLU A 26 -6.50 -28.05 -27.59
CA GLU A 26 -5.98 -28.85 -28.72
C GLU A 26 -5.14 -28.01 -29.69
N ARG A 27 -5.59 -26.79 -30.00
CA ARG A 27 -4.95 -25.94 -31.03
C ARG A 27 -3.85 -25.04 -30.48
N HIS A 28 -4.01 -24.55 -29.26
CA HIS A 28 -3.17 -23.50 -28.68
C HIS A 28 -2.49 -23.92 -27.37
N GLY A 29 -2.75 -25.15 -26.89
CA GLY A 29 -2.22 -25.63 -25.62
C GLY A 29 -2.69 -24.80 -24.43
N PHE A 30 -3.91 -24.24 -24.47
CA PHE A 30 -4.46 -23.39 -23.42
C PHE A 30 -5.96 -23.63 -23.22
N PRO A 31 -6.47 -23.74 -21.98
CA PRO A 31 -5.72 -23.90 -20.73
C PRO A 31 -4.97 -25.25 -20.70
N VAL A 32 -4.01 -25.41 -19.76
CA VAL A 32 -3.20 -26.64 -19.65
C VAL A 32 -3.78 -27.53 -18.54
N PRO A 33 -4.53 -28.60 -18.87
CA PRO A 33 -5.08 -29.48 -17.85
C PRO A 33 -4.02 -30.42 -17.26
N THR A 34 -4.09 -30.65 -15.96
CA THR A 34 -3.55 -31.86 -15.33
C THR A 34 -4.49 -33.03 -15.63
N ARG A 35 -3.97 -34.15 -16.13
CA ARG A 35 -4.77 -35.37 -16.35
C ARG A 35 -4.63 -36.31 -15.15
N LEU A 36 -5.75 -36.76 -14.62
CA LEU A 36 -5.78 -37.83 -13.61
C LEU A 36 -5.48 -39.18 -14.27
N GLU A 37 -5.14 -40.19 -13.46
CA GLU A 37 -4.97 -41.58 -13.93
C GLU A 37 -6.21 -42.14 -14.65
N SER A 38 -7.40 -41.63 -14.30
CA SER A 38 -8.67 -41.93 -14.98
C SER A 38 -8.84 -41.27 -16.35
N GLY A 39 -7.90 -40.44 -16.79
CA GLY A 39 -7.95 -39.69 -18.05
C GLY A 39 -8.77 -38.40 -18.00
N HIS A 40 -9.37 -38.06 -16.87
CA HIS A 40 -10.13 -36.82 -16.71
C HIS A 40 -9.23 -35.58 -16.55
N ARG A 41 -9.64 -34.48 -17.19
CA ARG A 41 -8.98 -33.17 -17.11
C ARG A 41 -9.31 -32.46 -15.79
N ARG A 42 -8.29 -31.87 -15.19
CA ARG A 42 -8.36 -31.02 -14.01
C ARG A 42 -7.57 -29.75 -14.25
N TYR A 43 -8.15 -28.63 -13.90
CA TYR A 43 -7.57 -27.29 -14.06
C TYR A 43 -7.26 -26.71 -12.70
N ALA A 44 -6.20 -25.93 -12.59
CA ALA A 44 -5.92 -25.20 -11.37
C ALA A 44 -6.95 -24.08 -11.18
N GLU A 45 -7.20 -23.67 -9.94
CA GLU A 45 -8.11 -22.55 -9.66
C GLU A 45 -7.72 -21.26 -10.41
N GLY A 46 -6.41 -21.02 -10.58
CA GLY A 46 -5.87 -19.89 -11.32
C GLY A 46 -6.17 -19.92 -12.82
N ASP A 47 -6.45 -21.09 -13.41
CA ASP A 47 -6.78 -21.20 -14.84
C ASP A 47 -8.10 -20.49 -15.17
N ALA A 48 -9.03 -20.41 -14.22
CA ALA A 48 -10.29 -19.69 -14.43
C ALA A 48 -10.05 -18.20 -14.69
N ALA A 49 -9.15 -17.56 -13.94
CA ALA A 49 -8.81 -16.15 -14.15
C ALA A 49 -8.17 -15.93 -15.52
N LEU A 50 -7.23 -16.80 -15.91
CA LEU A 50 -6.56 -16.71 -17.22
C LEU A 50 -7.55 -16.90 -18.38
N VAL A 51 -8.45 -17.89 -18.28
CA VAL A 51 -9.45 -18.16 -19.31
C VAL A 51 -10.44 -17.01 -19.47
N SER A 52 -10.90 -16.42 -18.36
CA SER A 52 -11.78 -15.25 -18.39
C SER A 52 -11.11 -14.04 -19.05
N GLU A 53 -9.83 -13.80 -18.78
CA GLU A 53 -9.08 -12.70 -19.38
C GLU A 53 -8.84 -12.90 -20.88
N VAL A 54 -8.48 -14.12 -21.30
CA VAL A 54 -8.36 -14.46 -22.73
C VAL A 54 -9.70 -14.30 -23.45
N ALA A 55 -10.81 -14.70 -22.82
CA ALA A 55 -12.14 -14.49 -23.37
C ALA A 55 -12.46 -13.00 -23.53
N ARG A 56 -12.17 -12.18 -22.51
CA ARG A 56 -12.36 -10.72 -22.54
C ARG A 56 -11.56 -10.05 -23.66
N LEU A 57 -10.29 -10.41 -23.82
CA LEU A 57 -9.41 -9.87 -24.86
C LEU A 57 -9.89 -10.26 -26.27
N ARG A 58 -10.35 -11.50 -26.43
CA ARG A 58 -10.97 -11.96 -27.68
C ARG A 58 -12.24 -11.17 -27.99
N ASP A 59 -13.08 -10.95 -27.00
CA ASP A 59 -14.33 -10.18 -27.16
C ASP A 59 -14.03 -8.69 -27.47
N ALA A 60 -12.87 -8.19 -27.04
CA ALA A 60 -12.33 -6.89 -27.43
C ALA A 60 -11.66 -6.86 -28.84
N GLY A 61 -11.76 -7.96 -29.61
CA GLY A 61 -11.28 -8.04 -30.99
C GLY A 61 -9.85 -8.54 -31.16
N MET A 62 -9.19 -8.99 -30.08
CA MET A 62 -7.85 -9.56 -30.17
C MET A 62 -7.88 -10.99 -30.74
N ARG A 63 -6.89 -11.34 -31.57
CA ARG A 63 -6.71 -12.72 -32.04
C ARG A 63 -6.37 -13.65 -30.85
N LEU A 64 -6.93 -14.86 -30.84
CA LEU A 64 -6.79 -15.80 -29.72
C LEU A 64 -5.34 -16.09 -29.31
N ASP A 65 -4.43 -16.32 -30.28
CA ASP A 65 -3.00 -16.52 -30.01
C ASP A 65 -2.36 -15.33 -29.30
N ALA A 66 -2.70 -14.11 -29.73
CA ALA A 66 -2.20 -12.88 -29.14
C ALA A 66 -2.78 -12.64 -27.73
N ALA A 67 -4.07 -12.97 -27.53
CA ALA A 67 -4.72 -12.89 -26.22
C ALA A 67 -4.06 -13.87 -25.23
N ILE A 68 -3.83 -15.13 -25.64
CA ILE A 68 -3.14 -16.13 -24.81
C ILE A 68 -1.72 -15.67 -24.48
N ALA A 69 -0.97 -15.16 -25.46
CA ALA A 69 0.39 -14.68 -25.25
C ALA A 69 0.44 -13.46 -24.31
N ALA A 70 -0.48 -12.49 -24.46
CA ALA A 70 -0.57 -11.32 -23.60
C ALA A 70 -0.91 -11.70 -22.15
N THR A 71 -1.92 -12.55 -21.95
CA THR A 71 -2.32 -13.02 -20.62
C THR A 71 -1.22 -13.85 -19.96
N ARG A 72 -0.49 -14.70 -20.71
CA ARG A 72 0.66 -15.44 -20.19
C ARG A 72 1.81 -14.52 -19.84
N SER A 73 2.15 -13.55 -20.70
CA SER A 73 3.21 -12.58 -20.42
C SER A 73 2.88 -11.76 -19.18
N GLU A 74 1.64 -11.34 -18.99
CA GLU A 74 1.19 -10.63 -17.79
C GLU A 74 1.22 -11.52 -16.54
N ALA A 75 0.78 -12.78 -16.65
CA ALA A 75 0.84 -13.75 -15.56
C ALA A 75 2.29 -14.13 -15.20
N GLU A 76 3.18 -14.27 -16.18
CA GLU A 76 4.61 -14.49 -16.02
C GLU A 76 5.28 -13.25 -15.41
N HIS A 77 4.88 -12.04 -15.82
CA HIS A 77 5.32 -10.80 -15.18
C HIS A 77 4.83 -10.74 -13.72
N GLN A 78 3.61 -11.19 -13.44
CA GLN A 78 3.07 -11.30 -12.09
C GLN A 78 3.67 -12.44 -11.27
N ALA A 79 4.20 -13.49 -11.90
CA ALA A 79 4.81 -14.65 -11.24
C ALA A 79 6.34 -14.48 -11.04
N GLN A 80 7.02 -13.76 -11.92
CA GLN A 80 8.41 -13.31 -11.76
C GLN A 80 8.52 -12.19 -10.71
N VAL A 81 7.39 -11.55 -10.39
CA VAL A 81 7.19 -10.80 -9.14
C VAL A 81 6.73 -11.81 -8.08
N SER A 82 7.68 -12.43 -7.36
CA SER A 82 7.42 -13.42 -6.29
C SER A 82 6.20 -13.13 -5.41
N PRO A 83 5.48 -14.16 -4.90
CA PRO A 83 4.41 -14.01 -3.92
C PRO A 83 5.02 -13.80 -2.51
N GLY A 84 5.85 -12.78 -2.33
CA GLY A 84 5.92 -12.12 -1.03
C GLY A 84 4.64 -11.32 -0.81
N PRO A 85 4.25 -10.98 0.42
CA PRO A 85 3.22 -9.97 0.62
C PRO A 85 3.65 -8.72 -0.16
N ARG A 86 2.94 -8.37 -1.24
CA ARG A 86 3.21 -7.12 -1.96
C ARG A 86 3.21 -6.01 -0.91
N PRO A 87 4.26 -5.18 -0.79
CA PRO A 87 4.22 -4.05 0.13
C PRO A 87 2.97 -3.27 -0.22
N ARG A 88 2.06 -3.15 0.75
CA ARG A 88 0.76 -2.55 0.50
C ARG A 88 0.99 -1.05 0.47
N SER A 89 0.44 -0.39 -0.52
CA SER A 89 0.25 1.06 -0.47
C SER A 89 -0.57 1.41 0.78
N VAL A 90 -0.10 2.33 1.61
CA VAL A 90 -0.85 2.83 2.77
C VAL A 90 -2.10 3.52 2.26
N HIS A 91 -1.95 4.38 1.25
CA HIS A 91 -3.04 5.12 0.64
C HIS A 91 -4.14 4.20 0.10
N ALA A 92 -3.77 3.24 -0.75
CA ALA A 92 -4.73 2.30 -1.32
C ALA A 92 -5.29 1.32 -0.28
N HIS A 93 -4.57 1.05 0.82
CA HIS A 93 -5.09 0.24 1.91
C HIS A 93 -6.23 0.97 2.63
N LEU A 94 -6.02 2.22 3.03
CA LEU A 94 -7.06 3.00 3.71
C LEU A 94 -8.32 3.16 2.86
N LEU A 95 -8.18 3.49 1.57
CA LEU A 95 -9.33 3.62 0.67
C LEU A 95 -10.06 2.29 0.41
N ARG A 96 -9.39 1.14 0.55
CA ARG A 96 -10.07 -0.18 0.49
C ARG A 96 -10.84 -0.47 1.77
N GLN A 97 -10.33 -0.06 2.93
CA GLN A 97 -11.02 -0.24 4.21
C GLN A 97 -12.21 0.71 4.33
N ASP A 98 -12.06 1.93 3.85
CA ASP A 98 -13.10 2.94 3.86
C ASP A 98 -13.10 3.76 2.55
N PRO A 99 -13.89 3.33 1.55
CA PRO A 99 -14.04 4.05 0.29
C PRO A 99 -14.69 5.44 0.41
N SER A 100 -15.24 5.80 1.58
CA SER A 100 -15.87 7.10 1.81
C SER A 100 -14.89 8.19 2.24
N LEU A 101 -13.64 7.82 2.54
CA LEU A 101 -12.59 8.77 2.90
C LEU A 101 -12.41 9.82 1.78
N PRO A 102 -12.42 11.12 2.11
CA PRO A 102 -12.17 12.17 1.13
C PRO A 102 -10.76 12.05 0.52
N VAL A 103 -10.68 12.20 -0.80
CA VAL A 103 -9.42 12.27 -1.53
C VAL A 103 -9.25 13.66 -2.11
N HIS A 104 -8.10 14.27 -1.83
CA HIS A 104 -7.76 15.63 -2.22
C HIS A 104 -6.52 15.65 -3.10
N ARG A 105 -6.50 16.53 -4.10
CA ARG A 105 -5.27 16.83 -4.86
C ARG A 105 -4.55 18.01 -4.23
N LEU A 106 -3.43 17.73 -3.58
CA LEU A 106 -2.67 18.72 -2.80
C LEU A 106 -1.23 18.84 -3.33
N THR A 107 -0.62 20.01 -3.13
CA THR A 107 0.80 20.19 -3.47
C THR A 107 1.71 19.62 -2.36
N LYS A 108 2.98 19.34 -2.69
CA LYS A 108 3.99 18.95 -1.70
C LYS A 108 4.12 19.99 -0.59
N ARG A 109 4.03 21.29 -0.92
CA ARG A 109 4.02 22.36 0.10
C ARG A 109 2.86 22.20 1.08
N THR A 110 1.66 21.95 0.57
CA THR A 110 0.47 21.70 1.41
C THR A 110 0.66 20.46 2.28
N LEU A 111 1.18 19.37 1.72
CA LEU A 111 1.45 18.14 2.46
C LEU A 111 2.45 18.36 3.60
N ILE A 112 3.53 19.10 3.36
CA ILE A 112 4.49 19.46 4.42
C ILE A 112 3.79 20.21 5.55
N GLY A 113 2.91 21.18 5.23
CA GLY A 113 2.14 21.91 6.23
C GLY A 113 1.20 21.02 7.05
N LEU A 114 0.50 20.08 6.40
CA LEU A 114 -0.34 19.10 7.09
C LEU A 114 0.47 18.13 7.95
N SER A 115 1.61 17.65 7.45
CA SER A 115 2.54 16.80 8.21
C SER A 115 3.03 17.51 9.46
N HIS A 116 3.48 18.77 9.37
CA HIS A 116 3.90 19.53 10.54
C HIS A 116 2.77 19.75 11.55
N ALA A 117 1.53 19.97 11.09
CA ALA A 117 0.38 20.08 11.98
C ALA A 117 0.14 18.77 12.77
N ILE A 118 0.24 17.62 12.11
CA ILE A 118 0.10 16.29 12.75
C ILE A 118 1.23 16.05 13.76
N GLU A 119 2.47 16.30 13.36
CA GLU A 119 3.65 16.15 14.20
C GLU A 119 3.58 17.07 15.44
N ASP A 120 3.08 18.30 15.32
CA ASP A 120 2.86 19.19 16.47
C ASP A 120 1.75 18.67 17.40
N GLU A 121 0.68 18.09 16.84
CA GLU A 121 -0.39 17.48 17.65
C GLU A 121 0.13 16.24 18.40
N PHE A 122 1.01 15.47 17.77
CA PHE A 122 1.71 14.37 18.42
C PHE A 122 2.52 14.86 19.61
N CYS A 123 3.37 15.90 19.45
CA CYS A 123 4.15 16.47 20.56
C CYS A 123 3.30 16.92 21.76
N VAL A 124 2.08 17.42 21.49
CA VAL A 124 1.23 17.99 22.53
C VAL A 124 0.41 16.93 23.26
N ARG A 125 0.05 15.83 22.59
CA ARG A 125 -0.98 14.91 23.09
C ARG A 125 -0.56 13.46 23.17
N ALA A 126 0.30 13.01 22.27
CA ALA A 126 0.65 11.60 22.13
C ALA A 126 1.90 11.29 22.94
N HIS A 127 1.69 10.81 24.15
CA HIS A 127 2.72 10.12 24.91
C HIS A 127 2.63 8.64 24.60
N GLU A 128 3.77 7.94 24.47
CA GLU A 128 3.82 6.48 24.30
C GLU A 128 3.24 5.94 22.96
N GLY A 129 3.03 6.81 21.96
CA GLY A 129 2.56 6.41 20.62
C GLY A 129 3.68 5.92 19.69
N HIS A 130 3.30 5.28 18.58
CA HIS A 130 4.22 4.90 17.50
C HIS A 130 4.10 5.87 16.32
N LEU A 131 5.23 6.36 15.83
CA LEU A 131 5.27 7.31 14.73
C LEU A 131 5.90 6.68 13.47
N PHE A 132 5.27 6.90 12.31
CA PHE A 132 5.75 6.41 11.02
C PHE A 132 5.78 7.53 9.98
N GLY A 133 6.91 7.67 9.28
CA GLY A 133 7.10 8.68 8.24
C GLY A 133 7.61 8.07 6.94
N LEU A 134 6.87 8.24 5.84
CA LEU A 134 7.30 7.83 4.50
C LEU A 134 7.77 9.07 3.75
N PHE A 135 9.08 9.15 3.48
CA PHE A 135 9.73 10.32 2.88
C PHE A 135 10.02 10.15 1.39
N GLN A 136 9.71 8.98 0.82
CA GLN A 136 10.08 8.55 -0.53
C GLN A 136 11.60 8.40 -0.72
N ARG A 137 12.37 9.46 -0.43
CA ARG A 137 13.82 9.52 -0.59
C ARG A 137 14.53 10.07 0.65
N ALA A 138 15.72 9.56 0.94
CA ALA A 138 16.55 9.98 2.07
C ALA A 138 16.84 11.50 2.04
N GLN A 139 17.03 12.07 0.85
CA GLN A 139 17.21 13.51 0.66
C GLN A 139 16.00 14.36 1.11
N HIS A 140 14.78 13.80 1.07
CA HIS A 140 13.58 14.50 1.54
C HIS A 140 13.44 14.43 3.06
N PHE A 141 14.02 13.39 3.69
CA PHE A 141 14.07 13.27 5.14
C PHE A 141 15.14 14.19 5.75
N ALA A 142 16.27 14.42 5.08
CA ALA A 142 17.39 15.18 5.64
C ALA A 142 17.00 16.53 6.30
N PRO A 143 16.12 17.38 5.72
CA PRO A 143 15.66 18.60 6.37
C PRO A 143 14.74 18.37 7.59
N ALA A 144 14.00 17.26 7.62
CA ALA A 144 13.08 16.90 8.70
C ALA A 144 13.77 16.15 9.84
N ARG A 145 15.00 15.65 9.63
CA ARG A 145 15.73 14.78 10.56
C ARG A 145 15.82 15.32 11.98
N ALA A 146 16.19 16.60 12.15
CA ALA A 146 16.31 17.20 13.47
C ALA A 146 14.96 17.21 14.22
N ARG A 147 13.87 17.54 13.52
CA ARG A 147 12.52 17.52 14.09
C ARG A 147 12.06 16.11 14.44
N TRP A 148 12.35 15.14 13.58
CA TRP A 148 11.98 13.74 13.82
C TRP A 148 12.77 13.08 14.96
N ARG A 149 13.98 13.55 15.25
CA ARG A 149 14.70 13.17 16.48
C ARG A 149 13.99 13.67 17.73
N GLU A 150 13.53 14.92 17.75
CA GLU A 150 12.75 15.44 18.89
C GLU A 150 11.43 14.66 19.08
N LEU A 151 10.78 14.26 17.99
CA LEU A 151 9.59 13.41 18.04
C LEU A 151 9.91 12.02 18.62
N ALA A 152 11.07 11.45 18.27
CA ALA A 152 11.51 10.15 18.77
C ALA A 152 11.71 10.13 20.29
N LEU A 153 12.09 11.26 20.91
CA LEU A 153 12.21 11.39 22.36
C LEU A 153 10.86 11.28 23.10
N LEU A 154 9.75 11.51 22.41
CA LEU A 154 8.39 11.49 22.98
C LEU A 154 7.62 10.21 22.64
N ALA A 155 7.96 9.58 21.52
CA ALA A 155 7.32 8.38 21.00
C ALA A 155 7.83 7.11 21.69
N SER A 156 7.00 6.07 21.75
CA SER A 156 7.45 4.72 22.11
C SER A 156 8.40 4.14 21.06
N SER A 157 8.18 4.48 19.79
CA SER A 157 9.14 4.24 18.71
C SER A 157 8.81 5.09 17.47
N THR A 158 9.85 5.46 16.74
CA THR A 158 9.73 6.26 15.51
C THR A 158 10.41 5.57 14.35
N HIS A 159 9.70 5.44 13.23
CA HIS A 159 10.17 4.74 12.04
C HIS A 159 10.09 5.65 10.81
N VAL A 160 11.20 5.75 10.09
CA VAL A 160 11.32 6.58 8.89
C VAL A 160 11.64 5.68 7.71
N TYR A 161 10.84 5.75 6.67
CA TYR A 161 10.94 4.91 5.48
C TYR A 161 11.36 5.73 4.27
N ALA A 162 12.46 5.34 3.63
CA ALA A 162 12.97 5.95 2.41
C ALA A 162 13.95 5.03 1.66
N ASP A 163 14.49 5.49 0.54
CA ASP A 163 15.59 4.86 -0.20
C ASP A 163 16.98 5.02 0.48
N PHE A 164 17.03 4.84 1.81
CA PHE A 164 18.29 4.97 2.55
C PHE A 164 19.37 3.99 2.02
N PRO A 165 20.66 4.35 2.14
CA PRO A 165 21.73 3.39 1.87
C PRO A 165 21.66 2.23 2.88
N SER A 166 22.07 1.04 2.45
CA SER A 166 22.11 -0.14 3.32
C SER A 166 22.95 0.12 4.57
N GLY A 167 22.41 -0.22 5.75
CA GLY A 167 23.06 0.04 7.04
C GLY A 167 22.95 1.50 7.51
N ALA A 168 22.04 2.29 6.94
CA ALA A 168 21.68 3.59 7.50
C ALA A 168 21.04 3.39 8.88
N HIS A 169 21.60 4.06 9.88
CA HIS A 169 21.07 4.10 11.24
C HIS A 169 21.08 5.53 11.76
N ASP A 170 20.20 5.81 12.71
CA ASP A 170 20.19 7.02 13.51
C ASP A 170 20.42 6.66 14.99
N GLU A 171 20.16 7.59 15.90
CA GLU A 171 20.12 7.33 17.34
C GLU A 171 19.08 6.23 17.67
N ASP A 172 19.25 5.54 18.81
CA ASP A 172 18.57 4.27 19.14
C ASP A 172 17.02 4.32 19.08
N ASP A 173 16.41 5.51 19.17
CA ASP A 173 14.96 5.72 19.18
C ASP A 173 14.37 6.08 17.80
N LEU A 174 15.21 6.29 16.78
CA LEU A 174 14.81 6.67 15.42
C LEU A 174 15.26 5.64 14.39
N HIS A 175 14.35 4.72 14.06
CA HIS A 175 14.61 3.61 13.15
C HIS A 175 14.53 4.05 11.69
N LEU A 176 15.65 4.00 10.96
CA LEU A 176 15.70 4.26 9.52
C LEU A 176 15.48 2.96 8.75
N ILE A 177 14.34 2.84 8.08
CA ILE A 177 13.96 1.66 7.30
C ILE A 177 14.23 1.90 5.83
N THR A 178 15.12 1.09 5.25
CA THR A 178 15.44 1.13 3.83
C THR A 178 14.38 0.39 3.02
N LEU A 179 13.68 1.11 2.15
CA LEU A 179 12.70 0.53 1.24
C LEU A 179 13.40 -0.04 -0.01
N GLY A 180 13.04 -1.27 -0.40
CA GLY A 180 13.54 -1.87 -1.64
C GLY A 180 13.13 -1.09 -2.90
N GLU A 181 13.96 -1.14 -3.95
CA GLU A 181 13.82 -0.32 -5.18
C GLU A 181 12.44 -0.39 -5.87
N ARG A 182 11.69 -1.48 -5.66
CA ARG A 182 10.37 -1.72 -6.25
C ARG A 182 9.22 -1.49 -5.27
N SER A 183 9.50 -1.00 -4.06
CA SER A 183 8.46 -0.77 -3.06
C SER A 183 7.53 0.36 -3.53
N PRO A 184 6.20 0.16 -3.56
CA PRO A 184 5.25 1.22 -3.85
C PRO A 184 5.34 2.38 -2.83
N LEU A 185 5.82 2.11 -1.62
CA LEU A 185 6.00 3.14 -0.59
C LEU A 185 7.05 4.19 -0.97
N LEU A 186 7.96 3.90 -1.90
CA LEU A 186 8.89 4.90 -2.47
C LEU A 186 8.17 6.01 -3.26
N ARG A 187 6.88 5.81 -3.58
CA ARG A 187 6.03 6.80 -4.26
C ARG A 187 4.97 7.39 -3.36
N GLU A 188 5.00 7.05 -2.08
CA GLU A 188 4.04 7.51 -1.09
C GLU A 188 4.68 8.45 -0.09
N TRP A 189 3.86 9.39 0.34
CA TRP A 189 4.09 10.25 1.47
C TRP A 189 3.14 9.80 2.57
N ALA A 190 3.63 9.62 3.79
CA ALA A 190 2.75 9.34 4.91
C ALA A 190 3.34 9.88 6.22
N VAL A 191 2.45 10.34 7.09
CA VAL A 191 2.74 10.60 8.51
C VAL A 191 1.63 9.92 9.29
N VAL A 192 1.99 8.91 10.09
CA VAL A 192 1.04 8.11 10.88
C VAL A 192 1.44 8.19 12.34
N CYS A 193 0.56 8.78 13.15
CA CYS A 193 0.63 8.84 14.59
C CYS A 193 -0.33 7.81 15.17
N ASP A 194 0.19 6.67 15.61
CA ASP A 194 -0.58 5.62 16.28
C ASP A 194 -0.49 5.80 17.80
N ALA A 195 -1.38 6.63 18.32
CA ALA A 195 -1.50 6.95 19.73
C ALA A 195 -2.98 6.94 20.14
N VAL A 196 -3.27 6.76 21.43
CA VAL A 196 -4.65 6.75 21.92
C VAL A 196 -5.25 8.16 21.89
N GLU A 197 -4.45 9.17 22.22
CA GLU A 197 -4.86 10.57 22.39
C GLU A 197 -4.81 11.38 21.10
N ALA A 198 -4.01 10.96 20.13
CA ALA A 198 -3.89 11.63 18.83
C ALA A 198 -3.71 10.63 17.67
N PRO A 199 -4.67 9.71 17.44
CA PRO A 199 -4.61 8.80 16.30
C PRO A 199 -4.86 9.61 15.03
N ILE A 200 -3.80 9.91 14.27
CA ILE A 200 -3.92 10.64 13.00
C ILE A 200 -3.07 9.94 11.94
N ALA A 201 -3.64 9.66 10.79
CA ALA A 201 -2.91 9.18 9.63
C ALA A 201 -3.16 10.09 8.44
N LEU A 202 -2.09 10.65 7.87
CA LEU A 202 -2.07 11.30 6.57
C LEU A 202 -1.32 10.38 5.60
N THR A 203 -1.91 10.12 4.44
CA THR A 203 -1.26 9.37 3.38
C THR A 203 -1.56 9.99 2.03
N ALA A 204 -0.55 10.05 1.18
CA ALA A 204 -0.66 10.57 -0.15
C ALA A 204 0.25 9.81 -1.12
N TRP A 205 -0.12 9.80 -2.39
CA TRP A 205 0.69 9.21 -3.44
C TRP A 205 0.95 10.21 -4.56
N GLU A 206 2.15 10.18 -5.11
CA GLU A 206 2.56 11.13 -6.14
C GLU A 206 1.94 10.77 -7.50
N VAL A 207 1.14 11.70 -8.05
CA VAL A 207 0.50 11.53 -9.36
C VAL A 207 1.59 11.36 -10.43
N PRO A 208 1.47 10.39 -11.37
CA PRO A 208 2.47 10.18 -12.42
C PRO A 208 2.57 11.38 -13.38
N GLY A 209 3.72 11.50 -14.08
CA GLY A 209 3.88 12.48 -15.16
C GLY A 209 4.40 13.86 -14.75
N GLN A 210 4.95 14.01 -13.55
CA GLN A 210 5.39 15.31 -13.00
C GLN A 210 6.87 15.64 -13.28
N VAL A 211 7.38 15.22 -14.44
CA VAL A 211 8.76 15.51 -14.86
C VAL A 211 8.92 17.02 -15.08
N GLY A 212 9.93 17.63 -14.44
CA GLY A 212 10.22 19.06 -14.56
C GLY A 212 9.34 19.98 -13.70
N VAL A 213 8.38 19.43 -12.93
CA VAL A 213 7.60 20.21 -11.96
C VAL A 213 8.50 20.58 -10.77
N PRO A 214 8.53 21.85 -10.33
CA PRO A 214 9.27 22.24 -9.13
C PRO A 214 8.85 21.41 -7.91
N GLU A 215 9.82 21.00 -7.10
CA GLU A 215 9.63 20.02 -6.02
C GLU A 215 8.44 20.33 -5.11
N LEU A 216 8.34 21.56 -4.60
CA LEU A 216 7.27 21.99 -3.69
C LEU A 216 5.90 22.12 -4.38
N ARG A 217 5.86 22.16 -5.72
CA ARG A 217 4.65 22.24 -6.54
C ARG A 217 4.18 20.90 -7.09
N ARG A 218 4.93 19.82 -6.85
CA ARG A 218 4.47 18.45 -7.17
C ARG A 218 3.13 18.19 -6.48
N VAL A 219 2.24 17.50 -7.16
CA VAL A 219 0.86 17.22 -6.78
C VAL A 219 0.72 15.77 -6.36
N PHE A 220 -0.02 15.57 -5.28
CA PHE A 220 -0.28 14.28 -4.67
C PHE A 220 -1.77 14.11 -4.50
N GLU A 221 -2.26 12.88 -4.63
CA GLU A 221 -3.58 12.52 -4.16
C GLU A 221 -3.45 12.06 -2.71
N ALA A 222 -4.13 12.77 -1.82
CA ALA A 222 -3.95 12.69 -0.38
C ALA A 222 -5.29 12.43 0.32
N THR A 223 -5.24 11.66 1.40
CA THR A 223 -6.34 11.49 2.34
C THR A 223 -5.79 11.46 3.75
N TRP A 224 -6.61 11.81 4.74
CA TRP A 224 -6.26 11.66 6.14
C TRP A 224 -7.46 11.17 6.95
N THR A 225 -7.17 10.57 8.10
CA THR A 225 -8.18 10.05 9.00
C THR A 225 -7.72 10.18 10.45
N MET A 226 -8.69 10.33 11.35
CA MET A 226 -8.50 10.28 12.81
C MET A 226 -9.21 9.08 13.43
N VAL A 227 -9.68 8.15 12.58
CA VAL A 227 -10.42 6.97 13.02
C VAL A 227 -9.40 5.93 13.53
N PRO A 228 -9.40 5.57 14.83
CA PRO A 228 -8.31 4.78 15.43
C PRO A 228 -8.03 3.45 14.71
N ARG A 229 -9.09 2.74 14.28
CA ARG A 229 -8.92 1.49 13.51
C ARG A 229 -8.19 1.69 12.18
N LEU A 230 -8.45 2.79 11.46
CA LEU A 230 -7.83 3.06 10.17
C LEU A 230 -6.39 3.55 10.36
N VAL A 231 -6.12 4.31 11.42
CA VAL A 231 -4.77 4.69 11.81
C VAL A 231 -3.94 3.45 12.13
N ARG A 232 -4.48 2.52 12.93
CA ARG A 232 -3.82 1.24 13.23
C ARG A 232 -3.56 0.41 11.97
N ASP A 233 -4.50 0.37 11.03
CA ASP A 233 -4.33 -0.31 9.75
C ASP A 233 -3.19 0.32 8.92
N ALA A 234 -3.07 1.66 8.91
CA ALA A 234 -1.93 2.34 8.28
C ALA A 234 -0.60 1.96 8.94
N SER A 235 -0.53 1.97 10.28
CA SER A 235 0.68 1.57 11.02
C SER A 235 1.10 0.15 10.70
N ARG A 236 0.15 -0.79 10.61
CA ARG A 236 0.42 -2.20 10.25
C ARG A 236 0.97 -2.33 8.84
N VAL A 237 0.51 -1.50 7.91
CA VAL A 237 1.07 -1.46 6.54
C VAL A 237 2.51 -0.97 6.55
N CYS A 238 2.82 0.09 7.32
CA CYS A 238 4.19 0.57 7.49
C CYS A 238 5.09 -0.50 8.12
N ALA A 239 4.63 -1.11 9.22
CA ALA A 239 5.35 -2.15 9.94
C ALA A 239 5.65 -3.39 9.07
N ALA A 240 4.70 -3.79 8.22
CA ALA A 240 4.88 -4.91 7.30
C ALA A 240 5.86 -4.60 6.15
N ALA A 241 6.26 -3.35 5.95
CA ALA A 241 7.28 -2.95 4.99
C ALA A 241 8.70 -2.88 5.60
N THR A 242 8.83 -3.20 6.89
CA THR A 242 10.11 -3.37 7.55
C THR A 242 10.62 -4.78 7.26
N ASP A 243 11.60 -4.90 6.35
CA ASP A 243 12.12 -6.19 5.85
C ASP A 243 13.16 -6.87 6.77
N ASP A 244 13.51 -6.25 7.91
CA ASP A 244 14.47 -6.78 8.87
C ASP A 244 13.81 -7.58 10.02
N ALA A 245 14.63 -8.03 10.97
CA ALA A 245 14.17 -8.83 12.12
C ALA A 245 13.21 -8.07 13.06
N ASP A 246 13.14 -6.74 12.98
CA ASP A 246 12.30 -5.91 13.83
C ASP A 246 10.90 -5.70 13.24
N GLY A 247 10.72 -5.92 11.93
CA GLY A 247 9.41 -5.87 11.26
C GLY A 247 8.35 -6.79 11.90
N PRO A 248 8.62 -8.11 12.08
CA PRO A 248 7.69 -9.01 12.74
C PRO A 248 7.34 -8.59 14.18
N ARG A 249 8.30 -8.06 14.94
CA ARG A 249 8.08 -7.58 16.32
C ARG A 249 7.17 -6.35 16.33
N LEU A 250 7.40 -5.41 15.41
CA LEU A 250 6.58 -4.22 15.25
C LEU A 250 5.15 -4.57 14.83
N VAL A 251 4.98 -5.53 13.93
CA VAL A 251 3.65 -6.05 13.55
C VAL A 251 2.96 -6.71 14.74
N GLU A 252 3.68 -7.50 15.55
CA GLU A 252 3.15 -8.13 16.76
C GLU A 252 2.70 -7.08 17.78
N LEU A 253 3.52 -6.05 18.05
CA LEU A 253 3.16 -4.91 18.91
C LEU A 253 1.87 -4.22 18.45
N LEU A 254 1.71 -4.04 17.13
CA LEU A 254 0.53 -3.42 16.51
C LEU A 254 -0.64 -4.38 16.32
N THR A 255 -0.53 -5.65 16.75
CA THR A 255 -1.62 -6.64 16.62
C THR A 255 -2.75 -6.38 17.61
N ALA A 256 -2.46 -5.77 18.77
CA ALA A 256 -3.49 -5.31 19.69
C ALA A 256 -4.46 -4.34 18.98
N ALA A 257 -5.76 -4.48 19.25
CA ALA A 257 -6.74 -3.52 18.76
C ALA A 257 -6.46 -2.15 19.40
N PRO A 258 -6.57 -1.04 18.63
CA PRO A 258 -6.45 0.28 19.23
C PRO A 258 -7.52 0.41 20.31
N ALA A 259 -7.24 1.17 21.38
CA ALA A 259 -8.27 1.53 22.34
C ALA A 259 -9.44 2.14 21.57
N SER A 260 -10.64 1.60 21.75
CA SER A 260 -11.84 2.06 21.07
C SER A 260 -12.15 3.49 21.54
N GLY A 261 -11.68 4.47 20.77
CA GLY A 261 -12.00 5.88 20.94
C GLY A 261 -13.01 6.31 19.87
N ASP A 262 -14.04 7.04 20.30
CA ASP A 262 -14.88 7.81 19.39
C ASP A 262 -14.07 8.95 18.75
N ALA A 263 -14.62 9.57 17.71
CA ALA A 263 -14.01 10.76 17.11
C ALA A 263 -13.83 11.86 18.17
N ASP A 264 -12.60 12.34 18.36
CA ASP A 264 -12.31 13.45 19.25
C ASP A 264 -12.46 14.80 18.51
N PRO A 265 -13.54 15.57 18.77
CA PRO A 265 -13.75 16.87 18.14
C PRO A 265 -12.68 17.90 18.54
N VAL A 266 -12.06 17.75 19.72
CA VAL A 266 -11.02 18.65 20.21
C VAL A 266 -9.71 18.42 19.47
N LEU A 267 -9.39 17.16 19.15
CA LEU A 267 -8.28 16.80 18.27
C LEU A 267 -8.49 17.36 16.86
N ALA A 268 -9.68 17.12 16.29
CA ALA A 268 -10.02 17.58 14.94
C ALA A 268 -9.90 19.09 14.79
N ALA A 269 -10.44 19.85 15.76
CA ALA A 269 -10.36 21.31 15.75
C ALA A 269 -8.92 21.82 15.88
N ALA A 270 -8.11 21.24 16.76
CA ALA A 270 -6.72 21.64 16.96
C ALA A 270 -5.85 21.38 15.72
N PHE A 271 -5.96 20.17 15.15
CA PHE A 271 -5.30 19.82 13.90
C PHE A 271 -5.68 20.80 12.78
N PHE A 272 -6.98 21.07 12.61
CA PHE A 272 -7.45 22.00 11.58
C PHE A 272 -6.86 23.41 11.77
N ASN A 273 -6.86 23.93 12.99
CA ASN A 273 -6.30 25.26 13.29
C ASN A 273 -4.80 25.33 12.99
N ARG A 274 -4.02 24.29 13.34
CA ARG A 274 -2.58 24.22 13.00
C ARG A 274 -2.35 24.08 11.51
N ALA A 275 -3.12 23.23 10.83
CA ALA A 275 -3.06 23.04 9.40
C ALA A 275 -3.24 24.38 8.68
N VAL A 276 -4.28 25.15 9.01
CA VAL A 276 -4.51 26.48 8.44
C VAL A 276 -3.32 27.42 8.68
N ALA A 277 -2.77 27.44 9.89
CA ALA A 277 -1.61 28.28 10.22
C ALA A 277 -0.34 27.92 9.41
N TYR A 278 -0.08 26.63 9.15
CA TYR A 278 1.03 26.21 8.31
C TYR A 278 0.81 26.53 6.83
N LEU A 279 -0.44 26.46 6.36
CA LEU A 279 -0.79 26.78 4.98
C LEU A 279 -0.74 28.29 4.69
N ASP A 280 -0.99 29.14 5.68
CA ASP A 280 -0.86 30.61 5.55
C ASP A 280 0.62 31.06 5.50
N ARG A 281 1.51 30.37 6.22
CA ARG A 281 2.98 30.52 6.07
C ARG A 281 3.50 29.94 4.74
N GLY A 282 2.59 29.40 3.94
CA GLY A 282 2.72 28.71 2.65
C GLY A 282 2.95 29.63 1.45
#